data_AF-A0A397W1A3-F1
#
_entry.id   AF-A0A397W1A3-F1
#
_cell.length_a   1.000
_cell.length_b   1.000
_cell.length_c   1.000
_cell.angle_alpha   90.00
_cell.angle_beta   90.00
_cell.angle_gamma   90.00
#
_symmetry.space_group_name_H-M   'P 1'
#
loop_
_entity.id
_entity.type
_entity.pdbx_description
1 polymer ?
#
loop_
_entity_poly.entity_id
_entity_poly.type
_entity_poly.pdbx_seq_one_letter_code
_entity_poly.pdbx_strand_id
1 'polypeptide(L)'
;MQYAKMGSLRENLYEVARIEWEKKLELISYIANDLHIIHSNNFIHSDLHSGNIFQNDLYNAYIGDLGLTTTNNKTLSKESGGVYGILPYIAPEVLQGKPFTKASDVYSLGMIMWEISSGSVAFSDYKNDDSSLAIEIFKGLRPNILKGTATCFEELLRKCWDEDPSNRPSATEIHETILKWKNNTEIMNELLKSDKEIVIEINESNTIYASKFIKFVSSEIISDHLYIIDI
;
A
#
# COMPACT_ATOMS: atom_id res chain seq x y z
N MET A 1 -20.02 12.76 6.64
CA MET A 1 -18.60 12.44 6.87
C MET A 1 -18.22 12.92 8.25
N GLN A 2 -17.62 12.05 9.06
CA GLN A 2 -17.00 12.48 10.32
C GLN A 2 -15.83 13.42 9.98
N TYR A 3 -15.68 14.52 10.72
CA TYR A 3 -14.60 15.48 10.46
C TYR A 3 -13.26 14.86 10.87
N ALA A 4 -12.41 14.56 9.88
CA ALA A 4 -11.05 14.06 10.08
C ALA A 4 -10.14 15.24 10.46
N LYS A 5 -9.85 15.36 11.76
CA LYS A 5 -9.17 16.53 12.32
C LYS A 5 -7.75 16.72 11.80
N MET A 6 -7.08 15.63 11.42
CA MET A 6 -5.69 15.64 10.98
C MET A 6 -5.54 15.58 9.46
N GLY A 7 -6.65 15.60 8.70
CA GLY A 7 -6.60 15.44 7.24
C GLY A 7 -6.35 13.99 6.84
N SER A 8 -5.54 13.79 5.80
CA SER A 8 -5.20 12.47 5.27
C SER A 8 -3.94 11.89 5.92
N LEU A 9 -3.82 10.55 5.93
CA LEU A 9 -2.61 9.87 6.39
C LEU A 9 -1.36 10.32 5.63
N ARG A 10 -1.50 10.63 4.33
CA ARG A 10 -0.40 11.12 3.49
C ARG A 10 0.28 12.37 4.06
N GLU A 11 -0.49 13.25 4.68
CA GLU A 11 0.02 14.51 5.27
C GLU A 11 0.74 14.29 6.60
N ASN A 12 0.58 13.11 7.22
CA ASN A 12 1.05 12.81 8.57
C ASN A 12 2.00 11.62 8.63
N LEU A 13 2.47 11.08 7.50
CA LEU A 13 3.30 9.87 7.43
C LEU A 13 4.51 9.94 8.37
N TYR A 14 5.23 11.06 8.36
CA TYR A 14 6.42 11.24 9.19
C TYR A 14 6.12 11.17 10.69
N GLU A 15 5.02 11.79 11.14
CA GLU A 15 4.62 11.74 12.55
C GLU A 15 4.09 10.35 12.94
N VAL A 16 3.30 9.72 12.07
CA VAL A 16 2.79 8.35 12.27
C VAL A 16 3.93 7.34 12.37
N ALA A 17 4.99 7.46 11.58
CA ALA A 17 6.10 6.52 11.65
C ALA A 17 6.85 6.60 13.00
N ARG A 18 6.78 7.73 13.71
CA ARG A 18 7.50 7.96 14.97
C ARG A 18 6.75 7.53 16.23
N ILE A 19 5.47 7.17 16.13
CA ILE A 19 4.71 6.62 17.27
C ILE A 19 5.10 5.17 17.53
N GLU A 20 4.76 4.62 18.69
CA GLU A 20 5.08 3.24 19.06
C GLU A 20 4.37 2.21 18.15
N TRP A 21 4.98 1.05 17.96
CA TRP A 21 4.42 -0.02 17.13
C TRP A 21 3.01 -0.44 17.55
N GLU A 22 2.70 -0.42 18.84
CA GLU A 22 1.34 -0.69 19.34
C GLU A 22 0.30 0.23 18.70
N LYS A 23 0.64 1.52 18.55
CA LYS A 23 -0.21 2.55 17.94
C LYS A 23 -0.22 2.47 16.42
N LYS A 24 0.91 2.13 15.78
CA LYS A 24 0.92 1.81 14.34
C LYS A 24 0.00 0.63 14.02
N LEU A 25 0.05 -0.43 14.82
CA LEU A 25 -0.82 -1.60 14.66
C LEU A 25 -2.29 -1.25 14.91
N GLU A 26 -2.59 -0.34 15.84
CA GLU A 26 -3.94 0.19 16.03
C GLU A 26 -4.45 0.89 14.77
N LEU A 27 -3.66 1.78 14.17
CA LEU A 27 -3.99 2.44 12.91
C LEU A 27 -4.25 1.45 11.78
N ILE A 28 -3.33 0.51 11.55
CA ILE A 28 -3.46 -0.49 10.49
C ILE A 28 -4.68 -1.38 10.73
N SER A 29 -4.95 -1.74 11.98
CA SER A 29 -6.13 -2.52 12.35
C SER A 29 -7.44 -1.81 12.00
N TYR A 30 -7.52 -0.48 12.18
CA TYR A 30 -8.69 0.31 11.77
C TYR A 30 -8.84 0.31 10.24
N ILE A 31 -7.77 0.56 9.50
CA ILE A 31 -7.78 0.57 8.02
C ILE A 31 -8.17 -0.81 7.47
N ALA A 32 -7.58 -1.89 8.00
CA ALA A 32 -7.90 -3.26 7.59
C ALA A 32 -9.35 -3.64 7.90
N ASN A 33 -9.89 -3.20 9.04
CA ASN A 33 -11.29 -3.43 9.39
C ASN A 33 -12.25 -2.70 8.44
N ASP A 34 -11.98 -1.44 8.11
CA ASP A 34 -12.77 -0.70 7.13
C ASP A 34 -12.73 -1.36 5.75
N LEU A 35 -11.55 -1.81 5.31
CA LEU A 35 -11.41 -2.52 4.04
C LEU A 35 -12.17 -3.85 4.05
N HIS A 36 -12.14 -4.56 5.18
CA HIS A 36 -12.94 -5.77 5.39
C HIS A 36 -14.45 -5.48 5.25
N ILE A 37 -14.95 -4.37 5.81
CA ILE A 37 -16.36 -3.99 5.69
C ILE A 37 -16.72 -3.73 4.22
N ILE A 38 -15.88 -2.98 3.48
CA ILE A 38 -16.06 -2.72 2.05
C ILE A 38 -16.11 -4.05 1.28
N HIS A 39 -15.12 -4.92 1.50
CA HIS A 39 -15.00 -6.22 0.82
C HIS A 39 -16.15 -7.17 1.15
N SER A 40 -16.66 -7.16 2.38
CA SER A 40 -17.79 -8.00 2.81
C SER A 40 -19.10 -7.59 2.15
N ASN A 41 -19.21 -6.33 1.73
CA ASN A 41 -20.32 -5.83 0.92
C ASN A 41 -20.10 -6.03 -0.60
N ASN A 42 -19.12 -6.86 -0.99
CA ASN A 42 -18.77 -7.16 -2.39
C ASN A 42 -18.31 -5.96 -3.21
N PHE A 43 -17.80 -4.93 -2.55
CA PHE A 43 -17.15 -3.79 -3.17
C PHE A 43 -15.62 -3.96 -3.18
N ILE A 44 -14.99 -3.33 -4.18
CA ILE A 44 -13.55 -3.17 -4.34
C ILE A 44 -13.29 -1.67 -4.39
N HIS A 45 -12.40 -1.17 -3.52
CA HIS A 45 -12.11 0.26 -3.41
C HIS A 45 -11.49 0.82 -4.70
N SER A 46 -10.54 0.08 -5.29
CA SER A 46 -9.86 0.37 -6.57
C SER A 46 -9.00 1.63 -6.62
N ASP A 47 -9.10 2.52 -5.64
CA ASP A 47 -8.25 3.72 -5.49
C ASP A 47 -7.74 3.89 -4.04
N LEU A 48 -7.36 2.79 -3.41
CA LEU A 48 -6.91 2.81 -2.02
C LEU A 48 -5.47 3.35 -1.94
N HIS A 49 -5.26 4.45 -1.22
CA HIS A 49 -3.95 5.06 -1.01
C HIS A 49 -3.95 5.93 0.25
N SER A 50 -2.78 6.33 0.78
CA SER A 50 -2.71 7.12 2.03
C SER A 50 -3.45 8.46 1.98
N GLY A 51 -3.62 9.06 0.80
CA GLY A 51 -4.48 10.26 0.61
C GLY A 51 -5.98 10.03 0.83
N ASN A 52 -6.46 8.78 0.75
CA ASN A 52 -7.87 8.39 0.96
C ASN A 52 -8.07 7.74 2.34
N ILE A 53 -7.05 7.78 3.21
CA ILE A 53 -7.15 7.38 4.61
C ILE A 53 -7.26 8.65 5.44
N PHE A 54 -8.39 8.87 6.10
CA PHE A 54 -8.67 10.12 6.82
C PHE A 54 -8.51 9.93 8.33
N GLN A 55 -7.66 10.75 8.95
CA GLN A 55 -7.27 10.62 10.36
C GLN A 55 -8.09 11.50 11.30
N ASN A 56 -8.65 10.87 12.32
CA ASN A 56 -9.16 11.58 13.51
C ASN A 56 -8.00 12.00 14.42
N ASP A 57 -7.05 11.10 14.60
CA ASP A 57 -5.78 11.27 15.31
C ASP A 57 -4.69 10.40 14.64
N LEU A 58 -3.47 10.39 15.19
CA LEU A 58 -2.33 9.66 14.59
C LEU A 58 -2.51 8.14 14.52
N TYR A 59 -3.38 7.54 15.33
CA TYR A 59 -3.58 6.09 15.40
C TYR A 59 -5.02 5.64 15.15
N ASN A 60 -5.91 6.57 14.80
CA ASN A 60 -7.29 6.32 14.41
C ASN A 60 -7.62 6.98 13.06
N ALA A 61 -8.06 6.16 12.10
CA ALA A 61 -8.39 6.61 10.76
C ALA A 61 -9.55 5.80 10.15
N TYR A 62 -10.08 6.30 9.04
CA TYR A 62 -11.07 5.60 8.23
C TYR A 62 -10.73 5.65 6.75
N ILE A 63 -11.16 4.64 6.01
CA ILE A 63 -11.12 4.68 4.55
C ILE A 63 -12.24 5.60 4.06
N GLY A 64 -11.88 6.58 3.21
CA GLY A 64 -12.84 7.44 2.53
C GLY A 64 -12.65 7.42 1.01
N ASP A 65 -13.39 8.30 0.33
CA ASP A 65 -13.48 8.38 -1.14
C ASP A 65 -13.81 7.06 -1.84
N LEU A 66 -15.10 6.70 -1.79
CA LEU A 66 -15.64 5.55 -2.51
C LEU A 66 -16.01 5.88 -3.98
N GLY A 67 -15.59 7.03 -4.53
CA GLY A 67 -16.01 7.50 -5.85
C GLY A 67 -15.62 6.58 -7.02
N LEU A 68 -14.55 5.81 -6.85
CA LEU A 68 -14.07 4.81 -7.82
C LEU A 68 -14.39 3.37 -7.40
N THR A 69 -15.17 3.20 -6.34
CA THR A 69 -15.55 1.87 -5.86
C THR A 69 -16.32 1.13 -6.94
N THR A 70 -15.95 -0.13 -7.13
CA THR A 70 -16.60 -1.00 -8.11
C THR A 70 -17.04 -2.30 -7.47
N THR A 71 -17.94 -3.00 -8.14
CA THR A 71 -18.30 -4.37 -7.80
C THR A 71 -17.48 -5.32 -8.67
N ASN A 72 -17.33 -6.57 -8.23
CA ASN A 72 -16.76 -7.61 -9.08
C ASN A 72 -17.40 -7.54 -10.48
N ASN A 73 -16.58 -7.59 -11.53
CA ASN A 73 -16.94 -7.67 -12.96
C ASN A 73 -16.86 -6.39 -13.82
N LYS A 74 -16.31 -5.26 -13.34
CA LYS A 74 -15.87 -4.22 -14.29
C LYS A 74 -14.54 -4.63 -14.93
N THR A 75 -14.63 -5.31 -16.07
CA THR A 75 -13.47 -5.56 -16.92
C THR A 75 -12.86 -4.22 -17.33
N LEU A 76 -11.59 -3.98 -17.01
CA LEU A 76 -10.85 -2.89 -17.65
C LEU A 76 -10.83 -3.19 -19.15
N SER A 77 -11.36 -2.29 -19.97
CA SER A 77 -11.31 -2.50 -21.41
C SER A 77 -9.85 -2.50 -21.83
N LYS A 78 -9.34 -3.58 -22.42
CA LYS A 78 -7.98 -3.57 -22.98
C LYS A 78 -7.80 -2.49 -24.05
N GLU A 79 -8.91 -2.07 -24.67
CA GLU A 79 -9.00 -0.94 -25.59
C GLU A 79 -8.63 0.41 -24.95
N SER A 80 -8.70 0.55 -23.61
CA SER A 80 -8.25 1.78 -22.93
C SER A 80 -6.74 1.97 -23.00
N GLY A 81 -5.96 0.90 -23.19
CA GLY A 81 -4.50 0.92 -23.22
C GLY A 81 -3.82 1.25 -21.88
N GLY A 82 -4.59 1.39 -20.80
CA GLY A 82 -4.08 1.76 -19.48
C GLY A 82 -5.17 1.97 -18.42
N VAL A 83 -4.73 2.41 -17.24
CA VAL A 83 -5.55 2.62 -16.04
C VAL A 83 -5.26 3.99 -15.42
N TYR A 84 -6.25 4.62 -14.82
CA TYR A 84 -6.03 5.81 -13.98
C TYR A 84 -5.82 5.40 -12.52
N GLY A 85 -4.81 5.99 -11.88
CA GLY A 85 -4.57 5.79 -10.45
C GLY A 85 -3.23 6.37 -10.01
N ILE A 86 -2.87 6.10 -8.75
CA ILE A 86 -1.59 6.52 -8.16
C ILE A 86 -0.60 5.34 -8.21
N LEU A 87 0.40 5.45 -9.09
CA LEU A 87 1.24 4.32 -9.54
C LEU A 87 1.74 3.36 -8.44
N PRO A 88 2.36 3.83 -7.33
CA PRO A 88 2.84 2.93 -6.27
C PRO A 88 1.78 1.97 -5.72
N TYR A 89 0.52 2.37 -5.68
CA TYR A 89 -0.58 1.59 -5.08
C TYR A 89 -1.27 0.66 -6.08
N ILE A 90 -0.95 0.74 -7.38
CA ILE A 90 -1.56 -0.12 -8.39
C ILE A 90 -0.85 -1.47 -8.40
N ALA A 91 -1.64 -2.53 -8.17
CA ALA A 91 -1.11 -3.89 -8.13
C ALA A 91 -0.53 -4.34 -9.49
N PRO A 92 0.53 -5.17 -9.51
CA PRO A 92 1.21 -5.60 -10.74
C PRO A 92 0.26 -6.20 -11.78
N GLU A 93 -0.72 -6.98 -11.34
CA GLU A 93 -1.70 -7.60 -12.24
C GLU A 93 -2.64 -6.58 -12.88
N VAL A 94 -2.92 -5.46 -12.20
CA VAL A 94 -3.73 -4.36 -12.73
C VAL A 94 -2.91 -3.55 -13.75
N LEU A 95 -1.61 -3.39 -13.52
CA LEU A 95 -0.69 -2.81 -14.52
C LEU A 95 -0.63 -3.65 -15.80
N GLN A 96 -0.93 -4.96 -15.76
CA GLN A 96 -1.10 -5.80 -16.94
C GLN A 96 -2.49 -5.73 -17.59
N GLY A 97 -3.38 -4.87 -17.09
CA GLY A 97 -4.75 -4.74 -17.57
C GLY A 97 -5.69 -5.83 -17.08
N LYS A 98 -5.36 -6.57 -16.01
CA LYS A 98 -6.36 -7.37 -15.30
C LYS A 98 -7.26 -6.44 -14.48
N PRO A 99 -8.54 -6.80 -14.24
CA PRO A 99 -9.44 -5.99 -13.44
C PRO A 99 -8.93 -5.79 -12.01
N PHE A 100 -9.36 -4.70 -11.37
CA PHE A 100 -9.22 -4.56 -9.93
C PHE A 100 -9.96 -5.70 -9.19
N THR A 101 -9.40 -6.12 -8.07
CA THR A 101 -9.93 -7.18 -7.21
C THR A 101 -9.74 -6.81 -5.74
N LYS A 102 -10.37 -7.56 -4.84
CA LYS A 102 -10.10 -7.43 -3.40
C LYS A 102 -8.61 -7.62 -3.07
N ALA A 103 -7.92 -8.52 -3.79
CA ALA A 103 -6.49 -8.74 -3.64
C ALA A 103 -5.63 -7.58 -4.17
N SER A 104 -6.11 -6.80 -5.15
CA SER A 104 -5.41 -5.57 -5.56
C SER A 104 -5.56 -4.45 -4.53
N ASP A 105 -6.71 -4.32 -3.86
CA ASP A 105 -6.83 -3.40 -2.71
C ASP A 105 -5.88 -3.80 -1.57
N VAL A 106 -5.69 -5.11 -1.32
CA VAL A 106 -4.74 -5.60 -0.30
C VAL A 106 -3.30 -5.24 -0.67
N TYR A 107 -2.93 -5.30 -1.95
CA TYR A 107 -1.63 -4.80 -2.40
C TYR A 107 -1.46 -3.31 -2.06
N SER A 108 -2.48 -2.50 -2.34
CA SER A 108 -2.48 -1.08 -1.98
C SER A 108 -2.36 -0.86 -0.47
N LEU A 109 -3.04 -1.68 0.34
CA LEU A 109 -2.90 -1.69 1.80
C LEU A 109 -1.47 -2.06 2.23
N GLY A 110 -0.81 -3.00 1.54
CA GLY A 110 0.61 -3.30 1.75
C GLY A 110 1.49 -2.07 1.55
N MET A 111 1.27 -1.29 0.50
CA MET A 111 1.98 -0.02 0.30
C MET A 111 1.71 0.96 1.44
N ILE A 112 0.45 1.14 1.85
CA ILE A 112 0.10 1.99 3.00
C ILE A 112 0.78 1.52 4.30
N MET A 113 0.83 0.21 4.55
CA MET A 113 1.53 -0.37 5.70
C MET A 113 3.02 -0.05 5.66
N TRP A 114 3.64 -0.12 4.48
CA TRP A 114 5.03 0.32 4.32
C TRP A 114 5.20 1.81 4.61
N GLU A 115 4.32 2.68 4.09
CA GLU A 115 4.36 4.13 4.36
C GLU A 115 4.19 4.45 5.85
N ILE A 116 3.30 3.73 6.56
CA ILE A 116 3.14 3.83 8.02
C ILE A 116 4.43 3.46 8.76
N SER A 117 5.16 2.45 8.26
CA SER A 117 6.41 2.01 8.89
C SER A 117 7.60 2.92 8.59
N SER A 118 7.66 3.49 7.39
CA SER A 118 8.81 4.23 6.89
C SER A 118 8.69 5.74 7.03
N GLY A 119 7.46 6.25 7.17
CA GLY A 119 7.15 7.68 7.21
C GLY A 119 7.34 8.38 5.86
N SER A 120 7.50 7.63 4.78
CA SER A 120 7.77 8.13 3.44
C SER A 120 6.74 7.63 2.44
N VAL A 121 6.51 8.39 1.37
CA VAL A 121 5.70 7.95 0.23
C VAL A 121 6.43 6.82 -0.51
N ALA A 122 5.73 5.76 -0.86
CA ALA A 122 6.32 4.62 -1.57
C ALA A 122 6.98 5.04 -2.89
N PHE A 123 8.23 4.63 -3.11
CA PHE A 123 9.06 4.96 -4.28
C PHE A 123 9.39 6.46 -4.47
N SER A 124 9.28 7.28 -3.42
CA SER A 124 9.59 8.72 -3.50
C SER A 124 11.02 9.05 -3.95
N ASP A 125 11.96 8.12 -3.78
CA ASP A 125 13.37 8.21 -4.17
C ASP A 125 13.66 7.67 -5.58
N TYR A 126 12.66 7.07 -6.25
CA TYR A 126 12.80 6.54 -7.59
C TYR A 126 12.95 7.67 -8.62
N LYS A 127 14.08 7.67 -9.34
CA LYS A 127 14.49 8.82 -10.18
C LYS A 127 14.04 8.74 -11.64
N ASN A 128 13.64 7.55 -12.10
CA ASN A 128 13.23 7.37 -13.49
C ASN A 128 11.75 7.71 -13.68
N ASP A 129 11.29 7.69 -14.92
CA ASP A 129 9.90 7.97 -15.25
C ASP A 129 8.93 6.88 -14.76
N ASP A 130 7.65 7.23 -14.69
CA ASP A 130 6.58 6.33 -14.26
C ASP A 130 6.43 5.05 -15.09
N SER A 131 6.74 5.08 -16.39
CA SER A 131 6.67 3.88 -17.24
C SER A 131 7.76 2.91 -16.82
N SER A 132 8.97 3.41 -16.59
CA SER A 132 10.07 2.63 -16.03
C SER A 132 9.72 2.06 -14.66
N LEU A 133 9.13 2.87 -13.77
CA LEU A 133 8.70 2.40 -12.45
C LEU A 133 7.61 1.31 -12.55
N ALA A 134 6.62 1.49 -13.42
CA ALA A 134 5.55 0.50 -13.63
C ALA A 134 6.10 -0.86 -14.09
N ILE A 135 7.09 -0.86 -14.98
CA ILE A 135 7.78 -2.06 -15.45
C ILE A 135 8.55 -2.73 -14.31
N GLU A 136 9.29 -1.96 -13.51
CA GLU A 136 10.06 -2.52 -12.40
C GLU A 136 9.16 -3.07 -11.29
N ILE A 137 8.05 -2.38 -10.95
CA ILE A 137 7.03 -2.89 -10.02
C ILE A 137 6.46 -4.22 -10.54
N PHE A 138 6.17 -4.28 -11.85
CA PHE A 138 5.70 -5.49 -12.50
C PHE A 138 6.72 -6.63 -12.41
N LYS A 139 8.02 -6.34 -12.54
CA LYS A 139 9.12 -7.31 -12.37
C LYS A 139 9.43 -7.66 -10.91
N GLY A 140 8.66 -7.16 -9.95
CA GLY A 140 8.79 -7.50 -8.54
C GLY A 140 9.53 -6.46 -7.69
N LEU A 141 9.83 -5.26 -8.21
CA LEU A 141 10.37 -4.17 -7.40
C LEU A 141 9.39 -3.84 -6.27
N ARG A 142 9.92 -3.73 -5.04
CA ARG A 142 9.20 -3.30 -3.85
C ARG A 142 10.06 -2.29 -3.07
N PRO A 143 9.45 -1.40 -2.27
CA PRO A 143 10.20 -0.52 -1.41
C PRO A 143 11.06 -1.29 -0.40
N ASN A 144 12.23 -0.76 -0.06
CA ASN A 144 13.11 -1.37 0.94
C ASN A 144 12.47 -1.27 2.33
N ILE A 145 12.37 -2.39 3.04
CA ILE A 145 11.90 -2.42 4.43
C ILE A 145 13.04 -1.90 5.31
N LEU A 146 12.73 -0.96 6.22
CA LEU A 146 13.73 -0.35 7.09
C LEU A 146 14.38 -1.40 8.00
N LYS A 147 15.71 -1.31 8.15
CA LYS A 147 16.44 -2.17 9.08
C LYS A 147 15.93 -1.95 10.50
N GLY A 148 15.73 -3.03 11.25
CA GLY A 148 15.17 -2.99 12.59
C GLY A 148 13.64 -3.15 12.64
N THR A 149 12.96 -3.15 11.48
CA THR A 149 11.53 -3.53 11.41
C THR A 149 11.31 -4.92 11.99
N ALA A 150 10.29 -5.06 12.84
CA ALA A 150 9.89 -6.33 13.40
C ALA A 150 9.63 -7.35 12.28
N THR A 151 10.23 -8.53 12.41
CA THR A 151 10.09 -9.67 11.51
C THR A 151 8.63 -10.05 11.31
N CYS A 152 7.81 -10.08 12.37
CA CYS A 152 6.40 -10.40 12.26
C CYS A 152 5.66 -9.43 11.31
N PHE A 153 6.00 -8.13 11.37
CA PHE A 153 5.42 -7.10 10.51
C PHE A 153 5.95 -7.20 9.09
N GLU A 154 7.26 -7.41 8.91
CA GLU A 154 7.88 -7.63 7.61
C GLU A 154 7.23 -8.81 6.87
N GLU A 155 7.01 -9.93 7.55
CA GLU A 155 6.36 -11.11 6.96
C GLU A 155 4.93 -10.82 6.49
N LEU A 156 4.14 -10.12 7.30
CA LEU A 156 2.77 -9.75 6.93
C LEU A 156 2.77 -8.76 5.75
N LEU A 157 3.63 -7.74 5.81
CA LEU A 157 3.79 -6.76 4.74
C LEU A 157 4.18 -7.45 3.41
N ARG A 158 5.11 -8.40 3.47
CA ARG A 158 5.52 -9.20 2.30
C ARG A 158 4.39 -10.00 1.69
N LYS A 159 3.50 -10.56 2.50
CA LYS A 159 2.30 -11.25 1.99
C LYS A 159 1.31 -10.28 1.36
N CYS A 160 1.12 -9.08 1.90
CA CYS A 160 0.17 -8.11 1.36
C CYS A 160 0.52 -7.67 -0.08
N TRP A 161 1.79 -7.56 -0.42
CA TRP A 161 2.25 -7.14 -1.75
C TRP A 161 2.89 -8.25 -2.59
N ASP A 162 2.54 -9.51 -2.29
CA ASP A 162 3.00 -10.68 -3.04
C ASP A 162 2.68 -10.55 -4.54
N GLU A 163 3.54 -11.09 -5.40
CA GLU A 163 3.35 -11.04 -6.84
C GLU A 163 2.08 -11.80 -7.25
N ASP A 164 1.84 -12.97 -6.67
CA ASP A 164 0.62 -13.74 -6.89
C ASP A 164 -0.51 -13.20 -6.00
N PRO A 165 -1.59 -12.64 -6.57
CA PRO A 165 -2.71 -12.12 -5.78
C PRO A 165 -3.37 -13.17 -4.88
N SER A 166 -3.22 -14.46 -5.18
CA SER A 166 -3.79 -15.55 -4.37
C SER A 166 -3.03 -15.83 -3.08
N ASN A 167 -1.77 -15.41 -2.98
CA ASN A 167 -0.97 -15.50 -1.76
C ASN A 167 -1.25 -14.36 -0.78
N ARG A 168 -1.93 -13.31 -1.24
CA ARG A 168 -2.23 -12.13 -0.44
C ARG A 168 -3.35 -12.45 0.56
N PRO A 169 -3.20 -12.07 1.85
CA PRO A 169 -4.25 -12.27 2.83
C PRO A 169 -5.45 -11.38 2.52
N SER A 170 -6.64 -11.79 2.94
CA SER A 170 -7.80 -10.91 2.98
C SER A 170 -7.63 -9.80 4.03
N ALA A 171 -8.38 -8.70 3.87
CA ALA A 171 -8.42 -7.64 4.87
C ALA A 171 -8.83 -8.15 6.27
N THR A 172 -9.70 -9.17 6.32
CA THR A 172 -10.08 -9.87 7.56
C THR A 172 -8.88 -10.57 8.20
N GLU A 173 -8.12 -11.34 7.43
CA GLU A 173 -6.95 -12.07 7.94
C GLU A 173 -5.87 -11.10 8.46
N ILE A 174 -5.67 -9.95 7.81
CA ILE A 174 -4.78 -8.89 8.28
C ILE A 174 -5.26 -8.35 9.63
N HIS A 175 -6.54 -7.95 9.72
CA HIS A 175 -7.13 -7.43 10.95
C HIS A 175 -7.03 -8.44 12.11
N GLU A 176 -7.40 -9.69 11.88
CA GLU A 176 -7.31 -10.76 12.89
C GLU A 176 -5.87 -11.07 13.30
N THR A 177 -4.93 -11.03 12.35
CA THR A 177 -3.50 -11.24 12.65
C THR A 177 -2.99 -10.19 13.61
N ILE A 178 -3.32 -8.91 13.37
CA ILE A 178 -2.92 -7.80 14.24
C ILE A 178 -3.58 -7.91 15.63
N LEU A 179 -4.87 -8.29 15.71
CA LEU A 179 -5.53 -8.53 17.00
C LEU A 179 -4.87 -9.68 17.79
N LYS A 180 -4.41 -10.73 17.11
CA LYS A 180 -3.68 -11.84 17.74
C LYS A 180 -2.33 -11.37 18.28
N TRP A 181 -1.61 -10.54 17.53
CA TRP A 181 -0.32 -9.97 17.97
C TRP A 181 -0.44 -9.16 19.25
N LYS A 182 -1.47 -8.32 19.38
CA LYS A 182 -1.71 -7.52 20.59
C LYS A 182 -1.86 -8.35 21.87
N ASN A 183 -2.23 -9.63 21.74
CA ASN A 183 -2.38 -10.56 22.86
C ASN A 183 -1.21 -11.56 22.98
N ASN A 184 -0.16 -11.42 22.15
CA ASN A 184 1.01 -12.29 22.15
C ASN A 184 2.23 -11.54 22.69
N THR A 185 2.69 -11.92 23.89
CA THR A 185 3.81 -11.27 24.57
C THR A 185 5.12 -11.34 23.80
N GLU A 186 5.40 -12.44 23.10
CA GLU A 186 6.64 -12.60 22.32
C GLU A 186 6.67 -11.61 21.16
N ILE A 187 5.56 -11.53 20.41
CA ILE A 187 5.42 -10.61 19.28
C ILE A 187 5.45 -9.15 19.74
N MET A 188 4.77 -8.81 20.84
CA MET A 188 4.81 -7.45 21.38
C MET A 188 6.23 -7.07 21.86
N ASN A 189 6.99 -7.99 22.43
CA ASN A 189 8.38 -7.73 22.80
C ASN A 189 9.27 -7.49 21.57
N GLU A 190 9.04 -8.22 20.48
CA GLU A 190 9.72 -8.00 19.21
C GLU A 190 9.43 -6.60 18.64
N LEU A 191 8.16 -6.18 18.64
CA LEU A 191 7.73 -4.85 18.21
C LEU A 191 8.34 -3.73 19.08
N LEU A 192 8.37 -3.90 20.40
CA LEU A 192 9.00 -2.95 21.33
C LEU A 192 10.51 -2.85 21.15
N LYS A 193 11.16 -3.93 20.71
CA LYS A 193 12.58 -3.90 20.34
C LYS A 193 12.77 -3.11 19.04
N SER A 194 11.92 -3.37 18.05
CA SER A 194 11.88 -2.66 16.77
C SER A 194 11.68 -1.13 16.95
N ASP A 195 10.84 -0.70 17.91
CA ASP A 195 10.67 0.73 18.26
C ASP A 195 12.00 1.43 18.65
N LYS A 196 12.99 0.67 19.16
CA LYS A 196 14.30 1.21 19.57
C LYS A 196 15.37 1.10 18.49
N GLU A 197 15.17 0.21 17.52
CA GLU A 197 16.18 -0.13 16.50
C GLU A 197 15.92 0.58 15.17
N ILE A 198 14.65 0.85 14.83
CA ILE A 198 14.30 1.58 13.62
C ILE A 198 14.83 3.02 13.72
N VAL A 199 15.47 3.46 12.64
CA VAL A 199 15.84 4.86 12.42
C VAL A 199 15.03 5.37 11.23
N ILE A 200 14.17 6.36 11.47
CA ILE A 200 13.38 7.03 10.43
C ILE A 200 14.14 8.28 10.01
N GLU A 201 14.62 8.29 8.78
CA GLU A 201 15.25 9.46 8.19
C GLU A 201 14.17 10.38 7.61
N ILE A 202 14.34 11.70 7.78
CA ILE A 202 13.50 12.69 7.09
C ILE A 202 13.89 12.62 5.62
N ASN A 203 12.99 12.07 4.80
CA ASN A 203 13.18 12.11 3.36
C ASN A 203 12.61 13.43 2.84
N GLU A 204 13.47 14.39 2.49
CA GLU A 204 13.10 15.67 1.86
C GLU A 204 12.59 15.51 0.41
N SER A 205 12.36 14.27 -0.05
CA SER A 205 11.84 14.02 -1.39
C SER A 205 10.47 14.69 -1.58
N ASN A 206 10.42 15.62 -2.51
CA ASN A 206 9.20 16.32 -2.94
C ASN A 206 8.37 15.51 -3.96
N THR A 207 8.68 14.22 -4.16
CA THR A 207 7.95 13.38 -5.12
C THR A 207 6.53 13.15 -4.62
N ILE A 208 5.57 13.85 -5.23
CA ILE A 208 4.14 13.69 -4.98
C ILE A 208 3.56 12.90 -6.14
N TYR A 209 3.21 11.63 -5.90
CA TYR A 209 2.42 10.87 -6.86
C TYR A 209 0.98 11.39 -6.87
N ALA A 210 0.52 11.78 -8.06
CA ALA A 210 -0.86 12.18 -8.32
C ALA A 210 -1.53 11.15 -9.22
N SER A 211 -2.86 11.07 -9.13
CA SER A 211 -3.64 10.19 -10.01
C SER A 211 -3.47 10.64 -11.47
N LYS A 212 -3.08 9.70 -12.33
CA LYS A 212 -2.90 9.94 -13.77
C LYS A 212 -3.09 8.66 -14.57
N PHE A 213 -3.16 8.80 -15.89
CA PHE A 213 -3.22 7.66 -16.79
C PHE A 213 -1.87 6.95 -16.86
N ILE A 214 -1.87 5.65 -16.59
CA ILE A 214 -0.71 4.76 -16.59
C ILE A 214 -0.96 3.71 -17.66
N LYS A 215 -0.06 3.65 -18.65
CA LYS A 215 -0.16 2.65 -19.72
C LYS A 215 0.02 1.25 -19.15
N PHE A 216 -0.71 0.28 -19.71
CA PHE A 216 -0.51 -1.11 -19.32
C PHE A 216 0.90 -1.58 -19.69
N VAL A 217 1.49 -2.40 -18.83
CA VAL A 217 2.75 -3.09 -19.08
C VAL A 217 2.44 -4.25 -20.03
N SER A 218 2.87 -4.12 -21.29
CA SER A 218 2.76 -5.16 -22.32
C SER A 218 4.11 -5.82 -22.59
N SER A 219 4.08 -7.00 -23.22
CA SER A 219 5.30 -7.70 -23.66
C SER A 219 6.17 -6.85 -24.60
N GLU A 220 5.56 -6.01 -25.43
CA GLU A 220 6.26 -5.09 -26.35
C GLU A 220 7.01 -3.99 -25.58
N ILE A 221 6.38 -3.42 -24.55
CA ILE A 221 7.00 -2.40 -23.70
C ILE A 221 8.16 -2.99 -22.87
N ILE A 222 8.02 -4.24 -22.41
CA ILE A 222 9.09 -4.93 -21.69
C ILE A 222 10.31 -5.17 -22.59
N SER A 223 10.09 -5.57 -23.86
CA SER A 223 11.20 -5.76 -24.81
C SER A 223 11.94 -4.47 -25.09
N ASP A 224 11.23 -3.35 -25.29
CA ASP A 224 11.86 -2.06 -25.58
C ASP A 224 12.67 -1.54 -24.38
N HIS A 225 12.24 -1.82 -23.15
CA HIS A 225 12.95 -1.41 -21.93
C HIS A 225 14.25 -2.21 -21.71
N LEU A 226 14.25 -3.52 -22.05
CA LEU A 226 15.45 -4.36 -21.98
C LEU A 226 16.58 -3.86 -22.90
N TYR A 227 16.25 -3.32 -24.08
CA TYR A 227 17.26 -2.75 -24.99
C TYR A 227 17.87 -1.42 -24.53
N ILE A 228 17.25 -0.73 -23.56
CA ILE A 228 17.71 0.58 -23.08
C ILE A 228 18.66 0.44 -21.88
N ILE A 229 18.56 -0.64 -21.09
CA ILE A 229 19.41 -0.86 -19.91
C ILE A 229 20.79 -1.45 -20.30
N ASP A 230 20.91 -2.07 -21.47
CA ASP A 230 22.13 -2.72 -21.96
C ASP A 230 23.09 -1.77 -22.75
N ILE A 231 22.99 -0.43 -22.56
CA ILE A 231 23.84 0.60 -23.19
C ILE A 231 24.45 1.51 -22.12
#